data_AF-B4IUF7-F1
#
_entry.id   AF-B4IUF7-F1
#
_cell.length_a   1.000
_cell.length_b   1.000
_cell.length_c   1.000
_cell.angle_alpha   90.00
_cell.angle_beta   90.00
_cell.angle_gamma   90.00
#
_symmetry.space_group_name_H-M   'P 1'
#
loop_
_entity.id
_entity.type
_entity.pdbx_description
1 polymer ?
#
loop_
_entity_poly.entity_id
_entity_poly.type
_entity_poly.pdbx_seq_one_letter_code
_entity_poly.pdbx_strand_id
1 'polypeptide(L)'
;MSDLTEDLHRVTNTVIAVAGSIVGACVLGFIIYLKRWHIHYYYSSLKSAALLSSASKESVDNFTHISQRDPSAVYDIFISYCQNDRSWVLNELLPNVEETGDVSICLHERDFQIGVTILDNIISCMDRSYSLMLIISSKFLLSHWCQFEMYLAQHRIFEVSKEHLILVFLEDIPRRKRPKTLQYLMDVKTYIKWPTAKEDRKLFWKRLRRSLDVIGISSREMNV
;
A
#
# COMPACT_ATOMS: atom_id res chain seq x y z
N MET A 1 43.55 -52.08 -31.97
CA MET A 1 42.59 -52.41 -30.88
C MET A 1 42.52 -51.29 -29.83
N SER A 2 43.61 -50.55 -29.60
CA SER A 2 43.67 -49.34 -28.74
C SER A 2 42.89 -48.13 -29.26
N ASP A 3 42.93 -47.86 -30.57
CA ASP A 3 42.29 -46.65 -31.14
C ASP A 3 40.76 -46.69 -31.02
N LEU A 4 40.16 -47.87 -31.21
CA LEU A 4 38.72 -48.06 -31.08
C LEU A 4 38.22 -47.84 -29.64
N THR A 5 39.04 -48.19 -28.64
CA THR A 5 38.71 -47.96 -27.23
C THR A 5 38.84 -46.48 -26.84
N GLU A 6 39.79 -45.73 -27.41
CA GLU A 6 39.91 -44.29 -27.19
C GLU A 6 38.74 -43.51 -27.80
N ASP A 7 38.33 -43.85 -29.02
CA ASP A 7 37.20 -43.20 -29.67
C ASP A 7 35.88 -43.51 -28.95
N LEU A 8 35.69 -44.74 -28.47
CA LEU A 8 34.52 -45.11 -27.66
C LEU A 8 34.47 -44.33 -26.35
N HIS A 9 35.62 -44.15 -25.67
CA HIS A 9 35.70 -43.33 -24.47
C HIS A 9 35.40 -41.85 -24.74
N ARG A 10 35.87 -41.29 -25.87
CA ARG A 10 35.58 -39.90 -26.27
C ARG A 10 34.08 -39.68 -26.53
N VAL A 11 33.44 -40.57 -27.27
CA VAL A 11 31.99 -40.49 -27.56
C VAL A 11 31.16 -40.65 -26.29
N THR A 12 31.55 -41.57 -25.40
CA THR A 12 30.84 -41.77 -24.13
C THR A 12 30.92 -40.51 -23.26
N ASN A 13 32.09 -39.88 -23.18
CA ASN A 13 32.28 -38.65 -22.40
C ASN A 13 31.48 -37.47 -22.97
N THR A 14 31.40 -37.33 -24.30
CA THR A 14 30.62 -36.24 -24.92
C THR A 14 29.12 -36.44 -24.71
N VAL A 15 28.61 -37.67 -24.85
CA VAL A 15 27.19 -37.99 -24.60
C VAL A 15 26.80 -37.72 -23.15
N ILE A 16 27.64 -38.17 -22.19
CA ILE A 16 27.41 -37.91 -20.75
C ILE A 16 27.40 -36.40 -20.46
N ALA A 17 28.34 -35.65 -21.04
CA ALA A 17 28.41 -34.20 -20.85
C ALA A 17 27.14 -33.50 -21.37
N VAL A 18 26.67 -33.85 -22.58
CA VAL A 18 25.47 -33.26 -23.18
C VAL A 18 24.22 -33.61 -22.39
N ALA A 19 24.05 -34.88 -22.00
CA ALA A 19 22.91 -35.31 -21.19
C ALA A 19 22.88 -34.60 -19.83
N GLY A 20 24.05 -34.45 -19.18
CA GLY A 20 24.19 -33.71 -17.93
C GLY A 20 23.79 -32.24 -18.06
N SER A 21 24.19 -31.57 -19.15
CA SER A 21 23.82 -30.17 -19.40
C SER A 21 22.31 -29.98 -19.58
N ILE A 22 21.64 -30.90 -20.27
CA ILE A 22 20.18 -30.84 -20.49
C ILE A 22 19.43 -31.00 -19.16
N VAL A 23 19.81 -31.99 -18.35
CA VAL A 23 19.20 -32.22 -17.05
C VAL A 23 19.42 -31.02 -16.13
N GLY A 24 20.64 -30.44 -16.12
CA GLY A 24 20.96 -29.23 -15.37
C GLY A 24 20.08 -28.04 -15.76
N ALA A 25 19.87 -27.82 -17.06
CA ALA A 25 19.01 -26.75 -17.55
C ALA A 25 17.53 -26.94 -17.14
N CYS A 26 17.02 -28.17 -17.20
CA CYS A 26 15.66 -28.49 -16.76
C CYS A 26 15.47 -28.26 -15.25
N VAL A 27 16.42 -28.67 -14.43
CA VAL A 27 16.37 -28.46 -12.97
C VAL A 27 16.42 -26.97 -12.63
N LEU A 28 17.29 -26.19 -13.28
CA LEU A 28 17.34 -24.73 -13.10
C LEU A 28 16.03 -24.06 -13.51
N GLY A 29 15.45 -24.43 -14.66
CA GLY A 29 14.15 -23.94 -15.09
C GLY A 29 13.03 -24.26 -14.10
N PHE A 30 13.04 -25.47 -13.54
CA PHE A 30 12.07 -25.89 -12.53
C PHE A 30 12.23 -25.12 -11.20
N ILE A 31 13.45 -24.91 -10.73
CA ILE A 31 13.73 -24.08 -9.54
C ILE A 31 13.26 -22.64 -9.77
N ILE A 32 13.53 -22.05 -10.93
CA ILE A 32 13.07 -20.71 -11.31
C ILE A 32 11.54 -20.66 -11.35
N TYR A 33 10.89 -21.69 -11.89
CA TYR A 33 9.43 -21.78 -11.95
C TYR A 33 8.81 -21.85 -10.54
N LEU A 34 9.34 -22.71 -9.66
CA LEU A 34 8.87 -22.82 -8.27
C LEU A 34 9.10 -21.53 -7.48
N LYS A 35 10.23 -20.87 -7.70
CA LYS A 35 10.57 -19.60 -7.03
C LYS A 35 9.98 -18.38 -7.73
N ARG A 36 9.22 -18.52 -8.82
CA ARG A 36 8.70 -17.40 -9.62
C ARG A 36 7.88 -16.40 -8.82
N TRP A 37 6.99 -16.88 -7.94
CA TRP A 37 6.21 -16.02 -7.05
C TRP A 37 7.08 -15.32 -5.99
N HIS A 38 8.11 -16.02 -5.51
CA HIS A 38 9.06 -15.48 -4.53
C HIS A 38 10.00 -14.45 -5.16
N ILE A 39 10.38 -14.64 -6.42
CA ILE A 39 11.20 -13.71 -7.22
C ILE A 39 10.37 -12.49 -7.59
N HIS A 40 9.10 -12.66 -7.99
CA HIS A 40 8.21 -11.52 -8.26
C HIS A 40 7.93 -10.73 -6.98
N TYR A 41 7.70 -11.41 -5.85
CA TYR A 41 7.55 -10.77 -4.55
C TYR A 41 8.82 -10.06 -4.11
N TYR A 42 9.99 -10.72 -4.22
CA TYR A 42 11.28 -10.12 -3.88
C TYR A 42 11.60 -8.94 -4.79
N TYR A 43 11.31 -9.02 -6.10
CA TYR A 43 11.48 -7.90 -7.03
C TYR A 43 10.50 -6.76 -6.74
N SER A 44 9.25 -7.05 -6.38
CA SER A 44 8.29 -6.05 -5.91
C SER A 44 8.74 -5.41 -4.59
N SER A 45 9.34 -6.19 -3.69
CA SER A 45 9.89 -5.76 -2.41
C SER A 45 11.22 -5.02 -2.53
N LEU A 46 12.03 -5.36 -3.53
CA LEU A 46 13.31 -4.71 -3.84
C LEU A 46 13.08 -3.44 -4.64
N LYS A 47 12.03 -3.40 -5.48
CA LYS A 47 11.54 -2.18 -6.11
C LYS A 47 11.05 -1.20 -5.04
N SER A 48 10.37 -1.63 -3.98
CA SER A 48 10.04 -0.74 -2.84
C SER A 48 11.26 -0.32 -2.01
N ALA A 49 12.34 -1.12 -1.95
CA ALA A 49 13.60 -0.75 -1.29
C ALA A 49 14.49 0.19 -2.13
N ALA A 50 14.54 0.00 -3.45
CA ALA A 50 15.19 0.91 -4.39
C ALA A 50 14.38 2.19 -4.55
N LEU A 51 13.03 2.08 -4.54
CA LEU A 51 12.14 3.21 -4.36
C LEU A 51 12.40 3.88 -3.02
N LEU A 52 12.72 3.22 -1.90
CA LEU A 52 13.09 3.91 -0.66
C LEU A 52 14.40 4.70 -0.78
N SER A 53 15.33 4.34 -1.68
CA SER A 53 16.56 5.10 -1.94
C SER A 53 16.36 6.28 -2.90
N SER A 54 15.44 6.18 -3.86
CA SER A 54 15.01 7.33 -4.67
C SER A 54 13.98 8.19 -3.93
N ALA A 55 13.13 7.56 -3.13
CA ALA A 55 12.14 8.16 -2.24
C ALA A 55 12.77 8.71 -0.97
N SER A 56 14.01 8.37 -0.59
CA SER A 56 14.74 9.15 0.42
C SER A 56 15.25 10.48 -0.15
N LYS A 57 15.38 10.58 -1.48
CA LYS A 57 15.80 11.78 -2.19
C LYS A 57 14.57 12.62 -2.56
N GLU A 58 13.50 11.96 -3.01
CA GLU A 58 12.17 12.53 -3.23
C GLU A 58 11.47 12.89 -1.91
N SER A 59 11.68 12.16 -0.82
CA SER A 59 11.17 12.56 0.51
C SER A 59 11.93 13.73 1.08
N VAL A 60 13.18 13.98 0.71
CA VAL A 60 13.90 15.21 1.07
C VAL A 60 13.34 16.41 0.30
N ASP A 61 13.02 16.25 -0.98
CA ASP A 61 12.36 17.27 -1.81
C ASP A 61 10.86 17.48 -1.44
N ASN A 62 10.14 16.42 -1.04
CA ASN A 62 8.76 16.51 -0.55
C ASN A 62 8.71 17.04 0.90
N PHE A 63 9.63 16.65 1.77
CA PHE A 63 9.74 17.19 3.14
C PHE A 63 10.04 18.69 3.16
N THR A 64 10.89 19.17 2.25
CA THR A 64 11.13 20.62 2.09
C THR A 64 9.88 21.38 1.64
N HIS A 65 8.87 20.72 1.06
CA HIS A 65 7.65 21.37 0.57
C HIS A 65 6.38 21.10 1.42
N ILE A 66 6.29 19.98 2.14
CA ILE A 66 5.29 19.70 3.20
C ILE A 66 5.51 20.61 4.40
N SER A 67 6.77 20.98 4.68
CA SER A 67 7.16 21.91 5.74
C SER A 67 6.49 23.30 5.66
N GLN A 68 5.84 23.64 4.54
CA GLN A 68 5.06 24.87 4.39
C GLN A 68 3.62 24.79 4.97
N ARG A 69 3.06 23.59 5.22
CA ARG A 69 1.69 23.40 5.74
C ARG A 69 1.66 22.89 7.18
N ASP A 70 2.50 21.93 7.51
CA ASP A 70 2.75 21.47 8.88
C ASP A 70 4.19 20.91 8.94
N PRO A 71 5.13 21.57 9.65
CA PRO A 71 6.52 21.12 9.72
C PRO A 71 6.71 19.75 10.42
N SER A 72 5.66 19.18 11.01
CA SER A 72 5.67 17.86 11.64
C SER A 72 5.16 16.71 10.75
N ALA A 73 4.47 17.02 9.65
CA ALA A 73 3.93 16.01 8.73
C ALA A 73 5.00 15.51 7.74
N VAL A 74 5.10 14.19 7.59
CA VAL A 74 6.04 13.49 6.69
C VAL A 74 5.30 12.87 5.50
N TYR A 75 4.01 12.58 5.66
CA TYR A 75 3.15 11.98 4.65
C TYR A 75 1.95 12.89 4.36
N ASP A 76 1.48 12.86 3.12
CA ASP A 76 0.24 13.53 2.72
C ASP A 76 -0.97 12.80 3.31
N ILE A 77 -0.92 11.46 3.33
CA ILE A 77 -2.05 10.66 3.81
C ILE A 77 -1.64 9.36 4.52
N PHE A 78 -2.26 9.08 5.66
CA PHE A 78 -2.25 7.75 6.27
C PHE A 78 -3.50 6.97 5.88
N ILE A 79 -3.33 5.76 5.37
CA ILE A 79 -4.45 4.87 5.03
C ILE A 79 -4.58 3.79 6.11
N SER A 80 -5.67 3.86 6.87
CA SER A 80 -6.03 2.86 7.87
C SER A 80 -7.06 1.89 7.30
N TYR A 81 -6.71 0.60 7.29
CA TYR A 81 -7.56 -0.49 6.79
C TYR A 81 -7.31 -1.75 7.62
N CYS A 82 -8.20 -2.75 7.52
CA CYS A 82 -7.98 -4.03 8.18
C CYS A 82 -7.31 -5.03 7.24
N GLN A 83 -6.60 -6.02 7.79
CA GLN A 83 -5.86 -7.02 7.00
C GLN A 83 -6.71 -7.73 5.93
N ASN A 84 -8.00 -7.91 6.18
CA ASN A 84 -8.90 -8.54 5.22
C ASN A 84 -9.18 -7.67 3.99
N ASP A 85 -9.08 -6.35 4.11
CA ASP A 85 -9.32 -5.39 3.04
C ASP A 85 -8.03 -5.06 2.25
N ARG A 86 -6.90 -5.61 2.71
CA ARG A 86 -5.57 -5.45 2.09
C ARG A 86 -5.58 -5.68 0.58
N SER A 87 -6.23 -6.75 0.14
CA SER A 87 -6.27 -7.10 -1.29
C SER A 87 -6.90 -6.00 -2.14
N TRP A 88 -7.92 -5.31 -1.61
CA TRP A 88 -8.54 -4.18 -2.29
C TRP A 88 -7.64 -2.95 -2.22
N VAL A 89 -7.02 -2.67 -1.07
CA VAL A 89 -6.12 -1.52 -0.92
C VAL A 89 -4.94 -1.62 -1.90
N LEU A 90 -4.26 -2.76 -1.97
CA LEU A 90 -3.07 -2.90 -2.81
C LEU A 90 -3.38 -2.98 -4.31
N ASN A 91 -4.49 -3.61 -4.70
CA ASN A 91 -4.80 -3.85 -6.11
C ASN A 91 -5.72 -2.81 -6.74
N GLU A 92 -6.52 -2.09 -5.94
CA GLU A 92 -7.49 -1.11 -6.44
C GLU A 92 -7.11 0.31 -5.97
N LEU A 93 -6.88 0.53 -4.66
CA LEU A 93 -6.63 1.88 -4.14
C LEU A 93 -5.26 2.44 -4.53
N LEU A 94 -4.17 1.73 -4.20
CA LEU A 94 -2.82 2.24 -4.43
C LEU A 94 -2.54 2.56 -5.91
N PRO A 95 -2.90 1.71 -6.89
CA PRO A 95 -2.70 2.06 -8.29
C PRO A 95 -3.47 3.31 -8.71
N ASN A 96 -4.63 3.61 -8.11
CA ASN A 96 -5.41 4.79 -8.50
C ASN A 96 -4.98 6.08 -7.81
N VAL A 97 -4.16 5.99 -6.75
CA VAL A 97 -3.72 7.11 -5.89
C VAL A 97 -2.21 7.38 -5.97
N GLU A 98 -1.36 6.34 -6.00
CA GLU A 98 0.11 6.48 -6.08
C GLU A 98 0.64 6.51 -7.52
N GLU A 99 -0.12 6.06 -8.54
CA GLU A 99 0.39 5.98 -9.93
C GLU A 99 0.74 7.36 -10.52
N THR A 100 0.16 8.44 -10.01
CA THR A 100 0.52 9.81 -10.39
C THR A 100 1.83 10.31 -9.76
N GLY A 101 2.38 9.61 -8.76
CA GLY A 101 3.64 9.99 -8.10
C GLY A 101 3.55 11.17 -7.11
N ASP A 102 2.46 11.94 -7.16
CA ASP A 102 2.35 13.21 -6.42
C ASP A 102 1.90 13.08 -4.96
N VAL A 103 1.60 11.87 -4.46
CA VAL A 103 1.00 11.66 -3.13
C VAL A 103 1.83 10.70 -2.30
N SER A 104 2.34 11.17 -1.16
CA SER A 104 3.05 10.35 -0.19
C SER A 104 2.10 9.67 0.81
N ILE A 105 2.18 8.34 0.90
CA ILE A 105 1.24 7.51 1.68
C ILE A 105 1.97 6.81 2.83
N CYS A 106 1.48 6.92 4.08
CA CYS A 106 1.83 5.96 5.14
C CYS A 106 0.90 4.74 5.08
N LEU A 107 1.50 3.55 5.04
CA LEU A 107 0.84 2.25 5.14
C LEU A 107 1.45 1.41 6.27
N HIS A 108 0.59 0.71 7.00
CA HIS A 108 1.04 -0.12 8.12
C HIS A 108 1.97 -1.29 7.71
N GLU A 109 1.93 -1.74 6.46
CA GLU A 109 2.79 -2.85 5.98
C GLU A 109 4.21 -2.42 5.63
N ARG A 110 4.40 -1.12 5.34
CA ARG A 110 5.68 -0.57 4.85
C ARG A 110 6.37 0.28 5.92
N ASP A 111 5.59 1.10 6.63
CA ASP A 111 6.12 2.23 7.39
C ASP A 111 6.11 2.00 8.91
N PHE A 112 5.61 0.85 9.36
CA PHE A 112 5.65 0.46 10.77
C PHE A 112 7.05 0.05 11.20
N GLN A 113 7.47 0.58 12.35
CA GLN A 113 8.74 0.25 12.96
C GLN A 113 8.64 -1.08 13.71
N ILE A 114 9.55 -1.99 13.38
CA ILE A 114 9.67 -3.28 14.06
C ILE A 114 10.16 -3.04 15.49
N GLY A 115 9.53 -3.71 16.46
CA GLY A 115 9.85 -3.57 17.88
C GLY A 115 9.05 -2.49 18.62
N VAL A 116 8.27 -1.68 17.90
CA VAL A 116 7.30 -0.73 18.45
C VAL A 116 5.91 -1.38 18.47
N THR A 117 5.05 -1.00 19.42
CA THR A 117 3.70 -1.57 19.49
C THR A 117 2.88 -1.19 18.25
N ILE A 118 1.90 -2.02 17.88
CA ILE A 118 1.00 -1.73 16.75
C ILE A 118 0.27 -0.40 17.00
N LEU A 119 -0.18 -0.17 18.23
CA LEU A 119 -0.88 1.06 18.59
C LEU A 119 0.01 2.29 18.41
N ASP A 120 1.24 2.26 18.92
CA ASP A 120 2.18 3.39 18.81
C ASP A 120 2.56 3.67 17.35
N ASN A 121 2.74 2.61 16.54
CA ASN A 121 2.97 2.75 15.12
C ASN A 121 1.78 3.43 14.40
N ILE A 122 0.55 3.08 14.77
CA ILE A 122 -0.66 3.69 14.23
C ILE A 122 -0.74 5.16 14.62
N ILE A 123 -0.58 5.49 15.90
CA ILE A 123 -0.61 6.87 16.40
C ILE A 123 0.48 7.69 15.71
N SER A 124 1.70 7.14 15.62
CA SER A 124 2.82 7.80 14.95
C SER A 124 2.57 8.06 13.47
N CYS A 125 1.90 7.16 12.74
CA CYS A 125 1.53 7.44 11.35
C CYS A 125 0.36 8.42 11.24
N MET A 126 -0.58 8.41 12.19
CA MET A 126 -1.64 9.42 12.23
C MET A 126 -1.08 10.83 12.47
N ASP A 127 -0.10 10.96 13.36
CA ASP A 127 0.53 12.26 13.69
C ASP A 127 1.46 12.78 12.59
N ARG A 128 2.16 11.86 11.91
CA ARG A 128 3.06 12.22 10.81
C ARG A 128 2.35 12.38 9.46
N SER A 129 1.02 12.33 9.43
CA SER A 129 0.26 12.43 8.19
C SER A 129 -0.66 13.64 8.21
N TYR A 130 -0.64 14.41 7.13
CA TYR A 130 -1.49 15.58 6.97
C TYR A 130 -2.98 15.22 6.89
N SER A 131 -3.30 14.12 6.22
CA SER A 131 -4.65 13.60 6.04
C SER A 131 -4.75 12.15 6.47
N LEU A 132 -5.96 11.70 6.78
CA LEU A 132 -6.27 10.33 7.13
C LEU A 132 -7.36 9.78 6.21
N MET A 133 -7.14 8.60 5.65
CA MET A 133 -8.16 7.83 4.94
C MET A 133 -8.51 6.58 5.72
N LEU A 134 -9.78 6.41 6.06
CA LEU A 134 -10.27 5.18 6.67
C LEU A 134 -10.99 4.33 5.64
N ILE A 135 -10.53 3.09 5.49
CA ILE A 135 -11.20 2.07 4.68
C ILE A 135 -12.12 1.27 5.59
N ILE A 136 -13.40 1.65 5.56
CA ILE A 136 -14.43 1.15 6.46
C ILE A 136 -15.09 -0.12 5.88
N SER A 137 -14.95 -1.21 6.62
CA SER A 137 -15.70 -2.46 6.47
C SER A 137 -16.15 -2.94 7.86
N SER A 138 -17.07 -3.91 7.94
CA SER A 138 -17.46 -4.51 9.22
C SER A 138 -16.24 -5.10 9.96
N LYS A 139 -15.23 -5.58 9.22
CA LYS A 139 -13.99 -6.14 9.78
C LYS A 139 -13.08 -5.05 10.33
N PHE A 140 -13.02 -3.88 9.68
CA PHE A 140 -12.35 -2.70 10.21
C PHE A 140 -12.95 -2.26 11.55
N LEU A 141 -14.29 -2.25 11.65
CA LEU A 141 -15.00 -1.90 12.89
C LEU A 141 -14.69 -2.83 14.06
N LEU A 142 -14.34 -4.10 13.78
CA LEU A 142 -14.01 -5.08 14.80
C LEU A 142 -12.54 -5.04 15.25
N SER A 143 -11.63 -4.54 14.41
CA SER A 143 -10.19 -4.74 14.62
C SER A 143 -9.37 -3.45 14.79
N HIS A 144 -9.74 -2.37 14.11
CA HIS A 144 -8.92 -1.14 14.05
C HIS A 144 -9.68 0.10 14.53
N TRP A 145 -11.01 0.09 14.53
CA TRP A 145 -11.82 1.24 14.93
C TRP A 145 -11.53 1.74 16.35
N CYS A 146 -11.31 0.83 17.30
CA CYS A 146 -10.99 1.19 18.68
C CYS A 146 -9.75 2.09 18.78
N GLN A 147 -8.72 1.81 17.98
CA GLN A 147 -7.48 2.60 17.95
C GLN A 147 -7.75 4.01 17.40
N PHE A 148 -8.62 4.12 16.39
CA PHE A 148 -9.04 5.41 15.85
C PHE A 148 -9.88 6.22 16.85
N GLU A 149 -10.79 5.59 17.59
CA GLU A 149 -11.53 6.29 18.66
C GLU A 149 -10.61 6.80 19.76
N MET A 150 -9.63 5.99 20.17
CA MET A 150 -8.61 6.41 21.13
C MET A 150 -7.82 7.62 20.62
N TYR A 151 -7.38 7.60 19.35
CA TYR A 151 -6.69 8.73 18.73
C TYR A 151 -7.57 9.99 18.73
N LEU A 152 -8.83 9.88 18.31
CA LEU A 152 -9.75 11.03 18.31
C LEU A 152 -9.94 11.62 19.72
N ALA A 153 -10.02 10.76 20.74
CA ALA A 153 -10.15 11.18 22.14
C ALA A 153 -8.89 11.90 22.64
N GLN A 154 -7.70 11.38 22.33
CA GLN A 154 -6.41 11.97 22.73
C GLN A 154 -6.22 13.37 22.13
N HIS A 155 -6.55 13.54 20.85
CA HIS A 155 -6.33 14.80 20.16
C HIS A 155 -7.50 15.79 20.28
N ARG A 156 -8.55 15.47 21.07
CA ARG A 156 -9.77 16.30 21.22
C ARG A 156 -10.45 16.68 19.89
N ILE A 157 -10.29 15.82 18.88
CA ILE A 157 -10.69 16.10 17.49
C ILE A 157 -12.21 16.10 17.29
N PHE A 158 -12.97 15.78 18.34
CA PHE A 158 -14.42 15.84 18.34
C PHE A 158 -14.99 17.26 18.14
N GLU A 159 -14.24 18.32 18.46
CA GLU A 159 -14.73 19.70 18.41
C GLU A 159 -14.11 20.59 17.33
N VAL A 160 -12.93 20.25 16.78
CA VAL A 160 -12.22 21.13 15.82
C VAL A 160 -11.58 20.29 14.71
N SER A 161 -12.31 20.17 13.61
CA SER A 161 -11.79 20.02 12.24
C SER A 161 -10.57 19.10 11.99
N LYS A 162 -10.78 17.78 11.80
CA LYS A 162 -10.02 17.10 10.74
C LYS A 162 -10.67 17.44 9.40
N GLU A 163 -10.32 18.59 8.82
CA GLU A 163 -10.66 18.90 7.42
C GLU A 163 -10.11 17.84 6.45
N HIS A 164 -9.17 17.02 6.94
CA HIS A 164 -8.41 16.04 6.18
C HIS A 164 -8.74 14.60 6.63
N LEU A 165 -10.02 14.28 6.91
CA LEU A 165 -10.48 12.91 7.14
C LEU A 165 -11.36 12.44 5.98
N ILE A 166 -10.92 11.41 5.29
CA ILE A 166 -11.63 10.77 4.17
C ILE A 166 -12.17 9.42 4.63
N LEU A 167 -13.47 9.21 4.46
CA LEU A 167 -14.14 7.95 4.78
C LEU A 167 -14.50 7.20 3.49
N VAL A 168 -13.95 6.01 3.31
CA VAL A 168 -14.21 5.11 2.18
C VAL A 168 -14.90 3.85 2.69
N PHE A 169 -16.14 3.61 2.29
CA PHE A 169 -16.89 2.40 2.68
C PHE A 169 -16.77 1.33 1.60
N LEU A 170 -16.27 0.15 1.95
CA LEU A 170 -16.20 -0.99 1.04
C LEU A 170 -17.51 -1.77 0.96
N GLU A 171 -18.37 -1.61 1.96
CA GLU A 171 -19.66 -2.30 2.08
C GLU A 171 -20.67 -1.44 2.83
N ASP A 172 -21.94 -1.76 2.66
CA ASP A 172 -23.03 -1.15 3.42
C ASP A 172 -23.12 -1.75 4.83
N ILE A 173 -22.80 -0.94 5.84
CA ILE A 173 -22.85 -1.36 7.25
C ILE A 173 -24.16 -0.87 7.88
N PRO A 174 -25.03 -1.79 8.35
CA PRO A 174 -26.28 -1.44 9.04
C PRO A 174 -26.02 -0.53 10.24
N ARG A 175 -26.87 0.48 10.45
CA ARG A 175 -26.72 1.46 11.54
C ARG A 175 -26.51 0.83 12.92
N ARG A 176 -27.18 -0.30 13.19
CA ARG A 176 -27.07 -1.04 14.46
C ARG A 176 -25.68 -1.64 14.72
N LYS A 177 -24.88 -1.89 13.68
CA LYS A 177 -23.51 -2.41 13.78
C LYS A 177 -22.45 -1.30 13.80
N ARG A 178 -22.85 -0.03 13.68
CA ARG A 178 -21.93 1.11 13.64
C ARG A 178 -21.70 1.66 15.04
N PRO A 179 -20.45 1.82 15.49
CA PRO A 179 -20.11 2.57 16.70
C PRO A 179 -20.74 3.97 16.67
N LYS A 180 -21.06 4.53 17.85
CA LYS A 180 -21.68 5.86 17.93
C LYS A 180 -20.80 6.94 17.29
N THR A 181 -19.49 6.86 17.51
CA THR A 181 -18.50 7.76 16.89
C THR A 181 -18.55 7.70 15.38
N LEU A 182 -18.69 6.51 14.79
CA LEU A 182 -18.81 6.36 13.34
C LEU A 182 -20.11 6.98 12.84
N GLN A 183 -21.21 6.77 13.55
CA GLN A 183 -22.49 7.38 13.17
C GLN A 183 -22.39 8.91 13.17
N TYR A 184 -21.81 9.49 14.21
CA TYR A 184 -21.55 10.93 14.28
C TYR A 184 -20.67 11.41 13.12
N LEU A 185 -19.56 10.71 12.85
CA LEU A 185 -18.66 11.06 11.74
C LEU A 185 -19.37 11.01 10.38
N MET A 186 -20.26 10.04 10.17
CA MET A 186 -21.07 9.96 8.95
C MET A 186 -22.09 11.09 8.83
N ASP A 187 -22.54 11.66 9.94
CA ASP A 187 -23.50 12.78 9.96
C ASP A 187 -22.80 14.12 9.70
N VAL A 188 -21.54 14.27 10.12
CA VAL A 188 -20.77 15.52 10.01
C VAL A 188 -19.72 15.55 8.89
N LYS A 189 -19.41 14.41 8.26
CA LYS A 189 -18.43 14.30 7.17
C LYS A 189 -19.01 13.57 5.96
N THR A 190 -18.62 14.03 4.78
CA THR A 190 -18.90 13.33 3.54
C THR A 190 -18.05 12.06 3.46
N TYR A 191 -18.63 11.01 2.88
CA TYR A 191 -17.98 9.73 2.68
C TYR A 191 -18.25 9.23 1.27
N ILE A 192 -17.40 8.33 0.78
CA ILE A 192 -17.56 7.69 -0.52
C ILE A 192 -17.77 6.19 -0.34
N LYS A 193 -18.68 5.61 -1.12
CA LYS A 193 -18.98 4.18 -1.09
C LYS A 193 -18.41 3.51 -2.33
N TRP A 194 -17.76 2.38 -2.14
CA TRP A 194 -17.30 1.52 -3.22
C TRP A 194 -18.51 0.96 -3.99
N PRO A 195 -18.61 1.19 -5.31
CA PRO A 195 -19.76 0.78 -6.07
C PRO A 195 -19.77 -0.72 -6.36
N THR A 196 -20.97 -1.31 -6.32
CA THR A 196 -21.18 -2.71 -6.73
C THR A 196 -21.06 -2.88 -8.24
N ALA A 197 -21.59 -1.92 -9.01
CA ALA A 197 -21.47 -1.90 -10.47
C ALA A 197 -20.08 -1.45 -10.90
N LYS A 198 -19.46 -2.17 -11.83
CA LYS A 198 -18.13 -1.82 -12.37
C LYS A 198 -18.11 -0.48 -13.10
N GLU A 199 -19.23 -0.12 -13.72
CA GLU A 199 -19.40 1.09 -14.52
C GLU A 199 -19.23 2.36 -13.67
N ASP A 200 -19.69 2.31 -12.41
CA ASP A 200 -19.63 3.42 -11.47
C ASP A 200 -18.25 3.59 -10.82
N ARG A 201 -17.32 2.64 -10.98
CA ARG A 201 -15.97 2.73 -10.41
C ARG A 201 -15.19 3.93 -10.93
N LYS A 202 -15.40 4.31 -12.20
CA LYS A 202 -14.79 5.53 -12.76
C LYS A 202 -15.23 6.79 -12.01
N LEU A 203 -16.51 6.86 -11.65
CA LEU A 203 -17.06 7.97 -10.87
C LEU A 203 -16.54 7.96 -9.43
N PHE A 204 -16.39 6.78 -8.83
CA PHE A 204 -15.77 6.61 -7.52
C PHE A 204 -14.37 7.24 -7.48
N TRP A 205 -13.49 6.84 -8.39
CA TRP A 205 -12.12 7.35 -8.44
C TRP A 205 -12.07 8.85 -8.70
N LYS A 206 -12.92 9.36 -9.61
CA LYS A 206 -13.01 10.79 -9.88
C LYS A 206 -13.41 11.59 -8.63
N ARG A 207 -14.33 11.07 -7.81
CA ARG A 207 -14.73 11.70 -6.55
C ARG A 207 -13.62 11.62 -5.51
N LEU A 208 -12.95 10.48 -5.39
CA LEU A 208 -11.84 10.30 -4.45
C LEU A 208 -10.69 11.26 -4.74
N ARG A 209 -10.28 11.38 -6.02
CA ARG A 209 -9.23 12.32 -6.44
C ARG A 209 -9.62 13.76 -6.13
N ARG A 210 -10.84 14.18 -6.43
CA ARG A 210 -11.33 15.51 -6.02
C ARG A 210 -11.28 15.74 -4.52
N SER A 211 -11.58 14.73 -3.70
CA SER A 211 -11.46 14.85 -2.25
C SER A 211 -10.01 15.09 -1.83
N LEU A 212 -9.06 14.42 -2.48
CA LEU A 212 -7.62 14.66 -2.27
C LEU A 212 -7.21 16.07 -2.76
N ASP A 213 -7.69 16.53 -3.91
CA ASP A 213 -7.47 17.90 -4.42
C ASP A 213 -7.95 18.97 -3.43
N VAL A 214 -9.16 18.81 -2.89
CA VAL A 214 -9.77 19.78 -1.96
C VAL A 214 -9.01 19.85 -0.64
N ILE A 215 -8.47 18.72 -0.19
CA ILE A 215 -7.58 18.68 0.97
C ILE A 215 -6.20 19.29 0.63
N GLY A 216 -5.95 19.60 -0.64
CA GLY A 216 -4.72 20.21 -1.12
C GLY A 216 -3.61 19.19 -1.40
N ILE A 217 -3.90 17.90 -1.41
CA ILE A 217 -2.95 16.81 -1.64
C ILE A 217 -2.58 16.68 -3.13
N SER A 218 -3.42 17.17 -4.05
CA SER A 218 -3.23 17.01 -5.50
C SER A 218 -3.14 18.34 -6.27
N SER A 219 -2.96 19.47 -5.57
CA SER A 219 -2.65 20.75 -6.21
C SER A 219 -1.18 20.87 -6.57
N ARG A 220 -0.69 20.06 -7.51
CA ARG A 220 0.53 20.35 -8.27
C ARG A 220 0.40 19.90 -9.72
N GLU A 221 -0.29 20.72 -10.51
CA GLU A 221 0.16 21.15 -11.85
C GLU A 221 -0.80 22.18 -12.44
N MET A 222 -0.38 23.45 -12.44
CA MET A 222 -0.58 24.43 -13.51
C MET A 222 0.10 25.74 -13.10
N ASN A 223 1.42 25.79 -13.28
CA ASN A 223 2.18 27.03 -13.48
C ASN A 223 3.52 26.64 -14.10
N VAL A 224 3.46 26.27 -15.38
CA VAL A 224 4.54 26.51 -16.35
C VAL A 224 3.96 27.45 -17.39
#